data_AF-A0A953G195-F1
#
_entry.id   AF-A0A953G195-F1
#
_cell.length_a   1.000
_cell.length_b   1.000
_cell.length_c   1.000
_cell.angle_alpha   90.00
_cell.angle_beta   90.00
_cell.angle_gamma   90.00
#
_symmetry.space_group_name_H-M   'P 1'
#
loop_
_entity.id
_entity.type
_entity.pdbx_description
1 polymer ?
#
loop_
_entity_poly.entity_id
_entity_poly.type
_entity_poly.pdbx_seq_one_letter_code
_entity_poly.pdbx_strand_id
1 'polypeptide(L)' 'WRDDPFSLGGYSVCLPGGFPSRAKLGEPTPPLYWAGEATSPSSTVHGALDSGRRAAKEILQR' A
#
# COMPACT_ATOMS: atom_id res chain seq x y z
N TRP A 1 -0.98 -8.98 15.79
CA TRP A 1 -1.18 -8.97 14.33
C TRP A 1 -2.61 -9.38 13.98
N ARG A 2 -2.98 -10.67 14.00
CA ARG A 2 -4.36 -11.08 13.64
C ARG A 2 -5.45 -10.41 14.48
N ASP A 3 -5.30 -10.43 15.80
CA ASP A 3 -6.31 -9.87 16.73
C ASP A 3 -5.98 -8.43 17.17
N ASP A 4 -4.97 -7.81 16.56
CA ASP A 4 -4.65 -6.40 16.79
C ASP A 4 -5.66 -5.53 16.03
N PRO A 5 -6.38 -4.59 16.69
CA PRO A 5 -7.47 -3.86 16.06
C PRO A 5 -7.02 -2.85 14.99
N PHE A 6 -5.74 -2.51 14.94
CA PHE A 6 -5.18 -1.59 13.94
C PHE A 6 -4.51 -2.30 12.76
N SER A 7 -4.12 -3.57 12.94
CA SER A 7 -3.39 -4.34 11.93
C SER A 7 -4.25 -5.41 11.24
N LEU A 8 -5.16 -6.05 11.98
CA LEU A 8 -6.10 -7.09 11.51
C LEU A 8 -5.45 -8.26 10.72
N GLY A 9 -4.14 -8.45 10.85
CA GLY A 9 -3.35 -9.28 9.96
C GLY A 9 -1.85 -9.07 10.17
N GLY A 10 -1.03 -9.83 9.45
CA GLY A 10 0.44 -9.72 9.48
C GLY A 10 0.96 -8.84 8.34
N TYR A 11 0.81 -9.31 7.11
CA TYR A 11 1.16 -8.59 5.88
C TYR A 11 0.16 -8.97 4.79
N SER A 12 0.05 -8.11 3.77
CA SER A 12 -0.91 -8.32 2.70
C SER A 12 -0.58 -9.55 1.86
N VAL A 13 -1.63 -10.30 1.53
CA VAL A 13 -1.58 -11.43 0.60
C VAL A 13 -2.64 -11.21 -0.48
N CYS A 14 -2.30 -11.52 -1.72
CA CYS A 14 -3.26 -11.51 -2.81
C CYS A 14 -3.78 -12.92 -3.04
N LEU A 15 -5.10 -13.05 -3.23
CA LEU A 15 -5.67 -14.27 -3.80
C LEU A 15 -5.16 -14.46 -5.24
N PRO A 16 -5.22 -15.69 -5.80
CA PRO A 16 -4.86 -15.93 -7.20
C PRO A 16 -5.54 -14.93 -8.14
N GLY A 17 -4.75 -14.29 -9.01
CA GLY A 17 -5.22 -13.23 -9.92
C GLY A 17 -5.37 -11.83 -9.30
N GLY A 18 -5.27 -11.69 -7.98
CA GLY A 18 -5.45 -10.42 -7.26
C GLY A 18 -4.22 -9.51 -7.17
N PHE A 19 -3.06 -9.94 -7.69
CA PHE A 19 -1.82 -9.14 -7.65
C PHE A 19 -1.98 -7.73 -8.26
N PRO A 20 -2.69 -7.53 -9.39
CA PRO A 20 -2.88 -6.20 -9.98
C PRO A 20 -3.66 -5.22 -9.10
N SER A 21 -4.46 -5.69 -8.14
CA SER A 21 -5.25 -4.83 -7.25
C SER A 21 -4.39 -3.90 -6.38
N ARG A 22 -3.13 -4.26 -6.12
CA ARG A 22 -2.18 -3.45 -5.35
C ARG A 22 -1.93 -2.08 -5.98
N ALA A 23 -1.84 -2.03 -7.31
CA ALA A 23 -1.67 -0.77 -8.03
C ALA A 23 -2.89 0.14 -7.82
N LYS A 24 -4.10 -0.43 -7.99
CA LYS A 24 -5.37 0.28 -7.79
C LYS A 24 -5.55 0.77 -6.34
N LEU A 25 -5.15 -0.03 -5.34
CA LEU A 25 -5.16 0.38 -3.93
C LEU A 25 -4.18 1.52 -3.61
N GLY A 26 -3.15 1.71 -4.45
CA GLY A 26 -2.19 2.79 -4.31
C GLY A 26 -2.58 4.09 -5.03
N GLU A 27 -3.63 4.07 -5.85
CA GLU A 27 -4.08 5.26 -6.60
C GLU A 27 -4.60 6.33 -5.64
N PRO A 28 -4.15 7.60 -5.77
CA PRO A 28 -4.59 8.66 -4.87
C PRO A 28 -6.08 9.00 -5.08
N THR A 29 -6.77 9.32 -3.99
CA THR A 29 -8.13 9.88 -3.99
C THR A 29 -8.07 11.30 -3.41
N PRO A 30 -7.63 12.31 -4.19
CA PRO A 30 -7.46 13.69 -3.74
C PRO A 30 -8.58 14.19 -2.80
N PRO A 31 -8.25 14.80 -1.64
CA PRO A 31 -6.91 15.19 -1.19
C PRO A 31 -6.10 14.06 -0.53
N LEU A 32 -6.64 12.84 -0.43
CA LEU A 32 -5.99 11.70 0.22
C LEU A 32 -5.03 10.97 -0.73
N TYR A 33 -3.96 10.43 -0.15
CA TYR A 33 -2.93 9.64 -0.82
C TYR A 33 -2.67 8.36 -0.03
N TRP A 34 -2.37 7.27 -0.74
CA TRP A 34 -2.31 5.94 -0.15
C TRP A 34 -0.91 5.33 -0.29
N ALA A 35 -0.39 4.85 0.83
CA ALA A 35 0.89 4.17 0.94
C ALA A 35 0.80 3.01 1.93
N GLY A 36 1.78 2.11 1.87
CA GLY A 36 1.83 0.89 2.64
C GLY A 36 2.15 -0.31 1.77
N GLU A 37 2.65 -1.39 2.37
CA GLU A 37 3.10 -2.58 1.64
C GLU A 37 2.01 -3.19 0.74
N ALA A 38 0.73 -3.10 1.15
CA ALA A 38 -0.44 -3.53 0.40
C ALA A 38 -0.66 -2.77 -0.93
N THR A 39 -0.01 -1.62 -1.10
CA THR A 39 -0.04 -0.79 -2.31
C THR A 39 1.21 -0.95 -3.18
N SER A 40 2.07 -1.92 -2.83
CA SER A 40 3.35 -2.16 -3.47
C SER A 40 3.49 -3.62 -3.92
N PRO A 41 4.36 -3.92 -4.91
CA PRO A 41 4.62 -5.30 -5.34
C PRO A 41 5.19 -6.23 -4.24
N SER A 42 5.75 -5.67 -3.16
CA SER A 42 6.41 -6.42 -2.10
C SER A 42 5.70 -6.25 -0.76
N SER A 43 5.27 -7.34 -0.12
CA SER A 43 4.64 -7.28 1.21
C SER A 43 5.64 -7.08 2.37
N THR A 44 6.74 -6.37 2.12
CA THR A 44 7.86 -6.19 3.05
C THR A 44 8.00 -4.72 3.48
N VAL A 45 8.89 -4.47 4.44
CA VAL A 45 9.28 -3.10 4.84
C VAL A 45 9.77 -2.27 3.65
N HIS A 46 10.47 -2.87 2.69
CA HIS A 46 10.90 -2.17 1.47
C HIS A 46 9.69 -1.70 0.65
N GLY A 47 8.66 -2.52 0.51
CA GLY A 47 7.42 -2.13 -0.17
C GLY A 47 6.68 -0.98 0.53
N ALA A 48 6.64 -0.99 1.86
CA ALA A 48 6.11 0.13 2.64
C ALA A 48 6.93 1.42 2.43
N LEU A 49 8.27 1.34 2.43
CA LEU A 49 9.14 2.49 2.19
C LEU A 49 8.97 3.07 0.78
N ASP A 50 8.98 2.21 -0.23
CA ASP A 50 8.89 2.63 -1.63
C ASP A 50 7.51 3.23 -1.95
N SER A 51 6.43 2.63 -1.44
CA SER A 51 5.08 3.22 -1.58
C SER A 51 4.94 4.56 -0.85
N GLY A 52 5.56 4.73 0.31
CA GLY A 52 5.60 6.03 1.01
C GLY A 52 6.34 7.10 0.20
N ARG A 53 7.50 6.77 -0.38
CA ARG A 53 8.25 7.67 -1.27
C ARG A 53 7.46 8.02 -2.53
N ARG A 54 6.71 7.06 -3.09
CA ARG A 54 5.81 7.30 -4.22
C ARG A 54 4.72 8.30 -3.84
N ALA A 55 3.94 8.04 -2.79
CA ALA A 55 2.88 8.94 -2.33
C ALA A 55 3.39 10.35 -2.03
N ALA A 56 4.57 10.49 -1.41
CA ALA A 56 5.20 11.78 -1.17
C ALA A 56 5.49 12.55 -2.47
N LYS A 57 5.96 11.88 -3.52
CA LYS A 57 6.15 12.50 -4.85
C LYS A 57 4.82 12.94 -5.47
N GLU A 58 3.78 12.11 -5.36
CA GLU A 58 2.44 12.44 -5.86
C GLU A 58 1.83 13.66 -5.13
N ILE A 59 2.21 13.90 -3.87
CA ILE A 59 1.86 15.10 -3.12
C ILE A 59 2.61 16.33 -3.66
N LEU A 60 3.91 16.21 -3.86
CA LEU A 60 4.78 17.33 -4.30
C LEU A 60 4.62 17.71 -5.78
N GLN A 61 4.05 16.83 -6.61
CA GLN A 61 3.81 17.07 -8.04
C GLN A 61 2.43 17.69 -8.32
N ARG A 62 1.63 17.98 -7.29
CA ARG A 62 0.46 18.87 -7.39
C ARG A 62 0.89 20.32 -7.16
#